data_AF-A0A963UHL2-F1
#
_entry.id   AF-A0A963UHL2-F1
#
_cell.length_a   1.000
_cell.length_b   1.000
_cell.length_c   1.000
_cell.angle_alpha   90.00
_cell.angle_beta   90.00
_cell.angle_gamma   90.00
#
_symmetry.space_group_name_H-M   'P 1'
#
loop_
_entity.id
_entity.type
_entity.pdbx_description
1 polymer ?
#
loop_
_entity_poly.entity_id
_entity_poly.type
_entity_poly.pdbx_seq_one_letter_code
_entity_poly.pdbx_strand_id
1 'polypeptide(L)'
;MTFRARHLLGIEHLAPEEIRAVLDLSEKYVELNRRTVKHADALEGMTQINMFFEASTRTQASFELAGKRLGADVMNMSMQHSSVKKGETLI
;
A
#
# COMPACT_ATOMS: atom_id res chain seq x y z
N MET A 1 -7.53 17.57 -6.57
CA MET A 1 -6.77 16.31 -6.70
C MET A 1 -7.23 15.61 -7.97
N THR A 2 -6.30 15.15 -8.80
CA THR A 2 -6.60 14.59 -10.13
C THR A 2 -6.92 13.09 -10.08
N PHE A 3 -6.45 12.36 -9.07
CA PHE A 3 -6.68 10.93 -8.91
C PHE A 3 -8.04 10.65 -8.26
N ARG A 4 -8.94 9.93 -8.95
CA ARG A 4 -10.34 9.72 -8.52
C ARG A 4 -10.66 8.27 -8.14
N ALA A 5 -9.82 7.32 -8.52
CA ALA A 5 -10.06 5.90 -8.25
C ALA A 5 -10.02 5.61 -6.74
N ARG A 6 -11.10 5.01 -6.21
CA ARG A 6 -11.11 4.54 -4.81
C ARG A 6 -10.29 3.27 -4.60
N HIS A 7 -10.22 2.42 -5.62
CA HIS A 7 -9.46 1.17 -5.61
C HIS A 7 -8.58 1.11 -6.86
N LEU A 8 -7.34 0.66 -6.71
CA LEU A 8 -6.41 0.44 -7.81
C LEU A 8 -6.33 -1.06 -8.12
N LEU A 9 -7.26 -1.54 -8.95
CA LEU A 9 -7.34 -2.96 -9.37
C LEU A 9 -6.64 -3.23 -10.71
N GLY A 10 -6.29 -2.17 -11.43
CA GLY A 10 -5.71 -2.17 -12.76
C GLY A 10 -5.45 -0.75 -13.23
N ILE A 11 -4.76 -0.59 -14.35
CA ILE A 11 -4.41 0.73 -14.93
C ILE A 11 -5.25 1.09 -16.14
N GLU A 12 -6.06 0.16 -16.65
CA GLU A 12 -6.85 0.25 -17.88
C GLU A 12 -7.88 1.39 -17.83
N HIS A 13 -8.38 1.71 -16.64
CA HIS A 13 -9.37 2.75 -16.41
C HIS A 13 -8.77 4.08 -15.98
N LEU A 14 -7.45 4.16 -15.78
CA LEU A 14 -6.80 5.39 -15.37
C LEU A 14 -6.57 6.29 -16.57
N ALA A 15 -7.03 7.54 -16.47
CA ALA A 15 -6.67 8.53 -17.46
C ALA A 15 -5.16 8.87 -17.35
N PRO A 16 -4.49 9.28 -18.44
CA PRO A 16 -3.06 9.58 -18.41
C PRO A 16 -2.65 10.61 -17.34
N GLU A 17 -3.49 11.59 -17.06
CA GLU A 17 -3.28 12.58 -15.99
C GLU A 17 -3.34 11.99 -14.58
N GLU A 18 -4.13 10.92 -14.37
CA GLU A 18 -4.22 10.22 -13.09
C GLU A 18 -2.95 9.39 -12.85
N ILE A 19 -2.43 8.75 -13.90
CA ILE A 19 -1.15 8.04 -13.86
C ILE A 19 -0.02 9.03 -13.54
N ARG A 20 0.04 10.17 -14.24
CA ARG A 20 1.04 11.22 -13.97
C ARG A 20 0.95 11.73 -12.54
N ALA A 21 -0.25 11.95 -12.02
CA ALA A 21 -0.42 12.40 -10.63
C ALA A 21 0.17 11.42 -9.60
N VAL A 22 0.05 10.10 -9.83
CA VAL A 22 0.67 9.08 -8.97
C VAL A 22 2.19 9.12 -9.09
N LEU A 23 2.73 9.24 -10.31
CA LEU A 23 4.17 9.31 -10.56
C LEU A 23 4.79 10.58 -9.95
N ASP A 24 4.17 11.74 -10.14
CA ASP A 24 4.62 13.00 -9.57
C ASP A 24 4.60 12.98 -8.04
N LEU A 25 3.58 12.33 -7.44
CA LEU A 25 3.54 12.13 -5.99
C LEU A 25 4.64 11.17 -5.52
N SER A 26 4.97 10.15 -6.31
CA SER A 26 6.02 9.20 -5.98
C SER A 26 7.40 9.87 -5.85
N GLU A 27 7.70 10.86 -6.71
CA GLU A 27 8.95 11.62 -6.65
C GLU A 27 9.11 12.37 -5.32
N LYS A 28 8.01 12.93 -4.78
CA LYS A 28 8.03 13.57 -3.45
C LYS A 28 8.39 12.58 -2.34
N TYR A 29 7.92 11.35 -2.44
CA TYR A 29 8.27 10.30 -1.48
C TYR A 29 9.69 9.73 -1.71
N VAL A 30 10.21 9.76 -2.94
CA VAL A 30 11.63 9.51 -3.21
C VAL A 30 12.49 10.53 -2.49
N GLU A 31 12.15 11.82 -2.57
CA GLU A 31 12.85 12.88 -1.83
C GLU A 31 12.75 12.69 -0.31
N LEU A 32 11.56 12.37 0.23
CA LEU A 32 11.38 12.03 1.64
C LEU A 32 12.33 10.90 2.08
N ASN A 33 12.47 9.87 1.26
CA ASN A 33 13.30 8.70 1.56
C ASN A 33 14.81 9.00 1.56
N ARG A 34 15.23 10.12 0.96
CA ARG A 34 16.62 10.60 0.99
C ARG A 34 16.94 11.42 2.24
N ARG A 35 15.93 11.88 2.98
CA ARG A 35 16.12 12.64 4.24
C ARG A 35 16.61 11.72 5.36
N THR A 36 17.18 12.33 6.40
CA THR A 36 17.57 11.63 7.63
C THR A 36 16.35 11.09 8.36
N VAL A 37 15.29 11.90 8.45
CA VAL A 37 13.99 11.51 8.98
C VAL A 37 13.10 11.09 7.81
N LYS A 38 12.81 9.80 7.73
CA LYS A 38 12.06 9.17 6.64
C LYS A 38 10.62 8.86 7.07
N HIS A 39 9.97 9.84 7.68
CA HIS A 39 8.65 9.69 8.26
C HIS A 39 7.77 10.89 7.92
N ALA A 40 6.48 10.60 7.71
CA ALA A 40 5.39 11.54 7.51
C ALA A 40 4.16 11.01 8.25
N ASP A 41 3.17 11.87 8.45
CA ASP A 41 1.94 11.65 9.24
C ASP A 41 0.68 11.48 8.37
N ALA A 42 0.85 11.32 7.06
CA ALA A 42 -0.25 11.30 6.09
C ALA A 42 -1.30 10.20 6.34
N LEU A 43 -0.93 9.12 7.02
CA LEU A 43 -1.79 7.99 7.38
C LEU A 43 -1.86 7.77 8.91
N GLU A 44 -1.53 8.77 9.72
CA GLU A 44 -1.58 8.67 11.18
C GLU A 44 -2.99 8.28 11.66
N GLY A 45 -3.05 7.30 12.56
CA GLY A 45 -4.31 6.74 13.06
C GLY A 45 -5.04 5.81 12.09
N MET A 46 -4.47 5.52 10.92
CA MET A 46 -5.01 4.54 9.96
C MET A 46 -4.27 3.21 10.06
N THR A 47 -4.99 2.11 9.79
CA THR A 47 -4.40 0.75 9.74
C THR A 47 -4.31 0.27 8.29
N GLN A 48 -3.13 -0.19 7.88
CA GLN A 48 -2.89 -0.87 6.60
C GLN A 48 -2.74 -2.38 6.82
N ILE A 49 -3.58 -3.17 6.16
CA ILE A 49 -3.52 -4.63 6.20
C ILE A 49 -2.98 -5.15 4.87
N ASN A 50 -1.84 -5.81 4.92
CA ASN A 50 -1.25 -6.53 3.80
C ASN A 50 -1.73 -7.99 3.81
N MET A 51 -2.52 -8.37 2.81
CA MET A 51 -3.08 -9.70 2.68
C MET A 51 -2.60 -10.35 1.37
N PHE A 52 -1.67 -11.30 1.49
CA PHE A 52 -1.10 -12.03 0.36
C PHE A 52 -1.47 -13.51 0.46
N PHE A 53 -2.15 -14.02 -0.58
CA PHE A 53 -2.52 -15.45 -0.69
C PHE A 53 -1.36 -16.30 -1.21
N GLU A 54 -0.42 -15.67 -1.92
CA GLU A 54 0.79 -16.28 -2.47
C GLU A 54 2.02 -15.52 -2.01
N ALA A 55 3.18 -16.18 -1.99
CA ALA A 55 4.41 -15.55 -1.53
C ALA A 55 4.84 -14.41 -2.48
N SER A 56 4.86 -13.17 -1.97
CA SER A 56 5.29 -11.97 -2.73
C SER A 56 6.14 -11.05 -1.86
N THR A 57 7.37 -11.50 -1.57
CA THR A 57 8.26 -10.86 -0.58
C THR A 57 8.60 -9.40 -0.90
N ARG A 58 8.89 -9.08 -2.15
CA ARG A 58 9.22 -7.69 -2.57
C ARG A 58 8.02 -6.75 -2.43
N THR A 59 6.84 -7.21 -2.82
CA THR A 59 5.60 -6.42 -2.76
C THR A 59 5.18 -6.21 -1.31
N GLN A 60 5.22 -7.25 -0.49
CA GLN A 60 4.89 -7.13 0.92
C GLN A 60 5.82 -6.15 1.64
N ALA A 61 7.14 -6.28 1.42
CA ALA A 61 8.12 -5.40 2.04
C ALA A 61 7.97 -3.94 1.59
N SER A 62 7.64 -3.68 0.32
CA SER A 62 7.44 -2.31 -0.17
C SER A 62 6.20 -1.67 0.43
N PHE A 63 5.07 -2.38 0.49
CA PHE A 63 3.84 -1.89 1.12
C PHE A 63 4.01 -1.68 2.63
N GLU A 64 4.69 -2.61 3.31
CA GLU A 64 4.96 -2.47 4.74
C GLU A 64 5.82 -1.25 5.05
N LEU A 65 6.90 -1.05 4.29
CA LEU A 65 7.78 0.09 4.47
C LEU A 65 7.06 1.41 4.16
N ALA A 66 6.25 1.44 3.10
CA ALA A 66 5.48 2.63 2.73
C ALA A 66 4.49 3.02 3.84
N GLY A 67 3.68 2.09 4.33
CA GLY A 67 2.71 2.37 5.40
C GLY A 67 3.37 2.90 6.66
N LYS A 68 4.43 2.23 7.14
CA LYS A 68 5.20 2.67 8.32
C LYS A 68 5.82 4.06 8.15
N ARG A 69 6.32 4.39 6.95
CA ARG A 69 6.89 5.71 6.67
C ARG A 69 5.83 6.81 6.61
N LEU A 70 4.59 6.48 6.31
CA LEU A 70 3.47 7.42 6.26
C LEU A 70 2.69 7.50 7.58
N GLY A 71 3.14 6.81 8.64
CA GLY A 71 2.51 6.89 9.96
C GLY A 71 1.38 5.88 10.20
N ALA A 72 1.16 4.93 9.29
CA ALA A 72 0.13 3.91 9.45
C ALA A 72 0.58 2.78 10.39
N ASP A 73 -0.38 2.20 11.11
CA ASP A 73 -0.23 0.89 11.74
C ASP A 73 -0.29 -0.20 10.68
N VAL A 74 0.81 -0.93 10.47
CA VAL A 74 0.89 -1.96 9.43
C VAL A 74 0.77 -3.36 10.02
N MET A 75 -0.17 -4.14 9.48
CA MET A 75 -0.37 -5.54 9.81
C MET A 75 -0.18 -6.43 8.58
N ASN A 76 0.58 -7.53 8.73
CA ASN A 76 0.79 -8.52 7.68
C ASN A 76 0.02 -9.80 8.03
N MET A 77 -0.93 -10.21 7.17
CA MET A 77 -1.68 -11.45 7.34
C MET A 77 -1.10 -12.55 6.44
N SER A 78 -0.53 -13.60 7.04
CA SER A 78 -0.08 -14.78 6.32
C SER A 78 -1.23 -15.79 6.17
N MET A 79 -1.78 -15.94 4.97
CA MET A 79 -2.92 -16.83 4.74
C MET A 79 -2.58 -18.32 4.86
N GLN A 80 -1.31 -18.70 4.74
CA GLN A 80 -0.83 -20.08 4.97
C GLN A 80 -1.04 -20.55 6.43
N HIS A 81 -1.17 -19.62 7.38
CA HIS A 81 -1.42 -19.89 8.80
C HIS A 81 -2.82 -19.46 9.27
N SER A 82 -3.62 -18.84 8.40
CA SER A 82 -4.96 -18.34 8.72
C SER A 82 -6.03 -19.42 8.50
N SER A 83 -7.11 -19.33 9.27
CA SER A 83 -8.27 -20.21 9.32
C SER A 83 -9.07 -20.39 8.02
N VAL A 84 -8.55 -20.02 6.85
CA VAL A 84 -9.14 -20.41 5.55
C VAL A 84 -9.16 -21.94 5.38
N LYS A 85 -8.34 -22.68 6.15
CA LYS A 85 -8.48 -24.15 6.30
C LYS A 85 -9.74 -24.59 7.08
N LYS A 86 -10.45 -23.70 7.77
CA LYS A 86 -11.65 -23.99 8.58
C LYS A 86 -12.97 -23.60 7.92
N GLY A 87 -12.98 -23.26 6.62
CA GLY A 87 -14.22 -23.12 5.86
C GLY A 87 -14.94 -21.78 6.01
N GLU A 88 -14.25 -20.73 6.44
CA GLU A 88 -14.78 -19.37 6.33
C GLU A 88 -14.57 -18.87 4.90
N THR A 89 -15.67 -18.79 4.15
CA THR A 89 -15.69 -18.26 2.79
C THR A 89 -15.55 -16.73 2.83
N LEU A 90 -14.57 -16.19 2.12
CA LEU A 90 -14.51 -14.75 1.78
C LEU A 90 -15.55 -14.49 0.69
N ILE A 91 -16.80 -14.22 1.07
CA ILE A 91 -17.85 -13.65 0.18
C ILE A 91 -18.17 -12.25 0.68
#